data_AF-A0A9D5ZUB0-F1
#
_entry.id   AF-A0A9D5ZUB0-F1
#
_cell.length_a   1.000
_cell.length_b   1.000
_cell.length_c   1.000
_cell.angle_alpha   90.00
_cell.angle_beta   90.00
_cell.angle_gamma   90.00
#
_symmetry.space_group_name_H-M   'P 1'
#
loop_
_entity.id
_entity.type
_entity.pdbx_description
1 polymer ?
#
loop_
_entity_poly.entity_id
_entity_poly.type
_entity_poly.pdbx_seq_one_letter_code
_entity_poly.pdbx_strand_id
1 'polypeptide(L)'
;MEEERKIERTMQRSELPAFFRELADALEQGGESPLSGLSRSSKFKISAKDEFGHLSVKIKIKSQWGEALGEDETPAAEGEKPFAKPRYKDMKKRMKGDFRLIVKSLHEGGLPPGEVVERFVADARLMVTFPGKGEEFYDDFSHAVEEFAAAFAAGDRLAMGAMAEALAHQKARCHAIYD
;
A
#
# COMPACT_ATOMS: atom_id res chain seq x y z
N MET A 1 -6.50 -4.09 -15.49
CA MET A 1 -5.49 -4.70 -16.37
C MET A 1 -4.17 -4.50 -15.65
N GLU A 2 -3.63 -5.57 -15.08
CA GLU A 2 -2.36 -5.53 -14.34
C GLU A 2 -1.22 -5.61 -15.35
N GLU A 3 -0.43 -4.54 -15.50
CA GLU A 3 0.82 -4.60 -16.26
C GLU A 3 1.97 -4.87 -15.29
N GLU A 4 2.36 -6.14 -15.16
CA GLU A 4 3.66 -6.51 -14.58
C GLU A 4 4.74 -6.37 -15.65
N ARG A 5 5.69 -5.45 -15.44
CA ARG A 5 6.90 -5.36 -16.26
C ARG A 5 8.07 -5.97 -15.51
N LYS A 6 8.65 -7.02 -16.10
CA LYS A 6 9.85 -7.70 -15.61
C LYS A 6 10.99 -7.49 -16.61
N ILE A 7 12.09 -6.97 -16.12
CA ILE A 7 13.34 -6.83 -16.89
C ILE A 7 14.40 -7.68 -16.21
N GLU A 8 15.03 -8.57 -16.97
CA GLU A 8 16.09 -9.44 -16.50
C GLU A 8 17.29 -9.21 -17.42
N ARG A 9 18.39 -8.73 -16.84
CA ARG A 9 19.66 -8.53 -17.55
C ARG A 9 20.78 -9.23 -16.80
N THR A 10 21.60 -9.94 -17.55
CA THR A 10 22.88 -10.46 -17.08
C THR A 10 23.97 -9.54 -17.60
N MET A 11 24.81 -9.04 -16.70
CA MET A 11 25.90 -8.10 -17.01
C MET A 11 27.13 -8.42 -16.16
N GLN A 12 28.27 -7.86 -16.51
CA GLN A 12 29.47 -7.96 -15.68
C GLN A 12 29.44 -6.95 -14.52
N ARG A 13 30.24 -7.23 -13.48
CA ARG A 13 30.33 -6.36 -12.30
C ARG A 13 30.80 -4.94 -12.60
N SER A 14 31.62 -4.77 -13.63
CA SER A 14 32.08 -3.47 -14.13
C SER A 14 30.96 -2.66 -14.80
N GLU A 15 29.91 -3.31 -15.30
CA GLU A 15 28.82 -2.67 -16.04
C GLU A 15 27.68 -2.20 -15.12
N LEU A 16 27.61 -2.75 -13.91
CA LEU A 16 26.56 -2.44 -12.93
C LEU A 16 26.49 -0.95 -12.53
N PRO A 17 27.61 -0.24 -12.27
CA PRO A 17 27.56 1.18 -11.92
C PRO A 17 27.05 2.06 -13.07
N ALA A 18 27.41 1.73 -14.32
CA ALA A 18 26.91 2.43 -15.49
C ALA A 18 25.40 2.23 -15.64
N PHE A 19 24.93 0.99 -15.44
CA PHE A 19 23.51 0.65 -15.44
C PHE A 19 22.70 1.40 -14.37
N PHE A 20 23.21 1.54 -13.13
CA PHE A 20 22.52 2.33 -12.11
C PHE A 20 22.47 3.83 -12.42
N ARG A 21 23.48 4.37 -13.11
CA ARG A 21 23.45 5.75 -13.58
C ARG A 21 22.41 5.96 -14.67
N GLU A 22 22.34 5.05 -15.65
CA GLU A 22 21.27 5.09 -16.68
C GLU A 22 19.87 5.03 -16.06
N LEU A 23 19.68 4.21 -15.01
CA LEU A 23 18.40 4.18 -14.29
C LEU A 23 18.13 5.47 -13.52
N ALA A 24 19.16 6.12 -12.94
CA ALA A 24 19.02 7.40 -12.27
C ALA A 24 18.66 8.52 -13.27
N ASP A 25 19.40 8.61 -14.37
CA ASP A 25 19.16 9.59 -15.44
C ASP A 25 17.75 9.43 -16.02
N ALA A 26 17.30 8.19 -16.19
CA ALA A 26 15.94 7.86 -16.62
C ALA A 26 14.85 8.34 -15.66
N LEU A 27 15.07 8.23 -14.35
CA LEU A 27 14.14 8.68 -13.33
C LEU A 27 14.05 10.20 -13.28
N GLU A 28 15.17 10.89 -13.52
CA GLU A 28 15.27 12.35 -13.44
C GLU A 28 14.73 13.04 -14.71
N GLN A 29 14.95 12.46 -15.89
CA GLN A 29 14.62 13.09 -17.17
C GLN A 29 13.24 12.69 -17.72
N GLY A 30 12.59 11.66 -17.17
CA GLY A 30 11.24 11.24 -17.57
C GLY A 30 11.12 10.73 -19.02
N GLY A 31 12.24 10.32 -19.64
CA GLY A 31 12.30 9.82 -21.03
C GLY A 31 12.02 8.31 -21.16
N GLU A 32 12.07 7.79 -22.40
CA GLU A 32 11.89 6.39 -22.79
C GLU A 32 12.95 5.45 -22.17
N SER A 33 12.83 5.22 -20.87
CA SER A 33 13.54 4.20 -20.14
C SER A 33 12.64 3.00 -19.88
N PRO A 34 13.19 1.81 -19.62
CA PRO A 34 12.42 0.72 -18.98
C PRO A 34 11.61 1.15 -17.74
N LEU A 35 11.97 2.26 -17.10
CA LEU A 35 11.29 2.83 -15.93
C LEU A 35 10.22 3.90 -16.27
N SER A 36 9.99 4.19 -17.56
CA SER A 36 8.94 5.11 -18.00
C SER A 36 7.60 4.60 -17.51
N GLY A 37 6.91 5.39 -16.67
CA GLY A 37 5.61 5.01 -16.12
C GLY A 37 5.59 4.63 -14.64
N LEU A 38 6.67 4.90 -13.88
CA LEU A 38 6.65 4.92 -12.40
C LEU A 38 5.76 6.04 -11.83
N SER A 39 4.62 6.32 -12.47
CA SER A 39 3.63 7.28 -11.97
C SER A 39 2.97 6.73 -10.70
N ARG A 40 2.83 7.65 -9.73
CA ARG A 40 2.08 7.71 -8.45
C ARG A 40 1.75 6.48 -7.59
N SER A 41 1.98 5.24 -8.00
CA SER A 41 1.81 4.06 -7.15
C SER A 41 2.30 2.80 -7.87
N SER A 42 3.62 2.58 -7.89
CA SER A 42 4.22 1.34 -8.41
C SER A 42 5.19 0.77 -7.38
N LYS A 43 5.07 -0.53 -7.07
CA LYS A 43 6.08 -1.24 -6.26
C LYS A 43 7.27 -1.55 -7.19
N PHE A 44 8.43 -1.04 -6.83
CA PHE A 44 9.68 -1.24 -7.56
C PHE A 44 10.65 -2.11 -6.75
N LYS A 45 11.16 -3.20 -7.34
CA LYS A 45 12.14 -4.10 -6.70
C LYS A 45 13.30 -4.36 -7.66
N ILE A 46 14.51 -4.00 -7.23
CA ILE A 46 15.77 -4.39 -7.88
C ILE A 46 16.37 -5.54 -7.08
N SER A 47 16.75 -6.62 -7.77
CA SER A 47 17.48 -7.75 -7.20
C SER A 47 18.72 -8.00 -8.04
N ALA A 48 19.90 -7.95 -7.43
CA ALA A 48 21.15 -8.30 -8.09
C ALA A 48 21.72 -9.57 -7.44
N LYS A 49 22.05 -10.58 -8.26
CA LYS A 49 22.66 -11.83 -7.81
C LYS A 49 23.98 -12.03 -8.56
N ASP A 50 25.05 -12.22 -7.82
CA ASP A 50 26.37 -12.56 -8.39
C ASP A 50 26.45 -14.09 -8.51
N GLU A 51 26.57 -14.58 -9.75
CA GLU A 51 26.84 -15.98 -10.06
C GLU A 51 28.13 -16.06 -10.86
N PHE A 52 29.21 -16.51 -10.22
CA PHE A 52 30.51 -16.77 -10.85
C PHE A 52 31.09 -15.57 -11.64
N GLY A 53 30.92 -14.33 -11.14
CA GLY A 53 31.43 -13.12 -11.80
C GLY A 53 30.48 -12.51 -12.84
N HIS A 54 29.33 -13.13 -13.07
CA HIS A 54 28.22 -12.57 -13.82
C HIS A 54 27.12 -12.11 -12.86
N LEU A 55 26.76 -10.82 -12.94
CA LEU A 55 25.68 -10.24 -12.16
C LEU A 55 24.37 -10.36 -12.94
N SER A 56 23.44 -11.15 -12.40
CA SER A 56 22.05 -11.16 -12.84
C SER A 56 21.27 -10.09 -12.10
N VAL A 57 20.86 -9.04 -12.81
CA VAL A 57 20.05 -7.94 -12.29
C VAL A 57 18.63 -8.10 -12.80
N LYS A 58 17.70 -8.23 -11.85
CA LYS A 58 16.26 -8.36 -12.08
C LYS A 58 15.56 -7.14 -11.54
N ILE A 59 14.86 -6.44 -12.42
CA ILE A 59 14.02 -5.30 -12.07
C ILE A 59 12.58 -5.72 -12.26
N LYS A 60 11.79 -5.64 -11.19
CA LYS A 60 10.35 -5.84 -11.23
C LYS A 60 9.63 -4.53 -10.93
N ILE A 61 8.78 -4.13 -11.86
CA ILE A 61 7.88 -2.98 -11.72
C ILE A 61 6.47 -3.56 -11.67
N LYS A 62 5.81 -3.43 -10.53
CA LYS A 62 4.40 -3.75 -10.37
C LYS A 62 3.62 -2.44 -10.31
N SER A 63 2.84 -2.17 -11.35
CA SER A 63 1.86 -1.10 -11.35
C SER A 63 0.72 -1.50 -10.41
N GLN A 64 0.70 -0.92 -9.21
CA GLN A 64 -0.29 -1.25 -8.18
C GLN A 64 -1.45 -0.28 -8.28
N TRP A 65 -2.41 -0.59 -9.15
CA TRP A 65 -3.80 -0.29 -8.78
C TRP A 65 -4.43 -1.58 -8.28
N GLY A 66 -4.14 -1.92 -7.02
CA GLY A 66 -4.81 -3.06 -6.37
C GLY A 66 -4.02 -3.85 -5.33
N GLU A 67 -2.69 -3.83 -5.31
CA GLU A 67 -1.93 -4.75 -4.43
C GLU A 67 -1.09 -4.04 -3.37
N ALA A 68 -1.59 -4.09 -2.13
CA ALA A 68 -0.89 -3.67 -0.93
C ALA A 68 0.44 -4.44 -0.73
N LEU A 69 1.50 -3.67 -0.45
CA LEU A 69 2.83 -4.13 -0.05
C LEU A 69 2.83 -5.22 1.03
N GLY A 70 3.40 -6.38 0.70
CA GLY A 70 3.97 -7.34 1.65
C GLY A 70 4.03 -8.75 1.09
N GLU A 71 5.22 -9.17 0.64
CA GLU A 71 5.58 -10.57 0.35
C GLU A 71 5.62 -11.36 1.67
N ASP A 72 4.84 -12.44 1.76
CA ASP A 72 5.25 -13.72 2.33
C ASP A 72 4.30 -14.81 1.79
N GLU A 73 4.80 -16.03 1.78
CA GLU A 73 4.74 -17.08 0.74
C GLU A 73 3.40 -17.70 0.25
N THR A 74 3.54 -18.33 -0.93
CA THR A 74 2.79 -19.40 -1.62
C THR A 74 1.65 -19.05 -2.60
N PRO A 75 1.69 -19.62 -3.84
CA PRO A 75 0.64 -19.45 -4.83
C PRO A 75 -0.44 -20.52 -4.62
N ALA A 76 -1.70 -20.11 -4.52
CA ALA A 76 -2.83 -20.98 -4.78
C ALA A 76 -3.69 -20.34 -5.86
N ALA A 77 -3.85 -21.14 -6.91
CA ALA A 77 -4.40 -20.87 -8.23
C ALA A 77 -5.67 -20.02 -8.33
N GLU A 78 -5.73 -19.41 -9.50
CA GLU A 78 -6.81 -18.72 -10.19
C GLU A 78 -8.25 -19.16 -9.88
N GLY A 79 -9.12 -18.16 -9.91
CA GLY A 79 -10.55 -18.32 -10.04
C GLY A 79 -11.18 -16.95 -10.23
N GLU A 80 -11.14 -16.43 -11.46
CA GLU A 80 -11.94 -15.28 -11.89
C GLU A 80 -13.43 -15.52 -11.57
N LYS A 81 -14.10 -14.54 -10.95
CA LYS A 81 -15.53 -14.21 -11.13
C LYS A 81 -15.97 -12.97 -10.30
N PRO A 82 -17.11 -12.35 -10.66
CA PRO A 82 -17.27 -10.94 -10.99
C PRO A 82 -17.59 -10.07 -9.77
N PHE A 83 -17.17 -8.80 -9.78
CA PHE A 83 -17.67 -7.67 -8.94
C PHE A 83 -18.23 -8.06 -7.55
N ALA A 84 -17.58 -8.99 -6.88
CA ALA A 84 -17.93 -9.44 -5.57
C ALA A 84 -17.24 -8.46 -4.63
N LYS A 85 -17.96 -8.01 -3.59
CA LYS A 85 -17.40 -7.25 -2.47
C LYS A 85 -15.96 -7.71 -2.22
N PRO A 86 -14.97 -6.80 -2.11
CA PRO A 86 -13.59 -7.17 -1.83
C PRO A 86 -13.59 -8.24 -0.73
N ARG A 87 -12.90 -9.36 -0.95
CA ARG A 87 -12.83 -10.41 0.08
C ARG A 87 -12.43 -9.72 1.38
N TYR A 88 -13.21 -9.91 2.44
CA TYR A 88 -13.04 -9.21 3.73
C TYR A 88 -11.58 -9.20 4.22
N LYS A 89 -10.85 -10.30 3.96
CA LYS A 89 -9.41 -10.45 4.24
C LYS A 89 -8.54 -9.44 3.47
N ASP A 90 -8.80 -9.26 2.18
CA ASP A 90 -8.02 -8.37 1.31
C ASP A 90 -8.29 -6.90 1.65
N MET A 91 -9.55 -6.56 1.94
CA MET A 91 -9.94 -5.25 2.47
C MET A 91 -9.25 -4.95 3.80
N LYS A 92 -9.31 -5.85 4.80
CA LYS A 92 -8.58 -5.66 6.07
C LYS A 92 -7.08 -5.50 5.88
N LYS A 93 -6.47 -6.27 4.96
CA LYS A 93 -5.03 -6.16 4.65
C LYS A 93 -4.71 -4.77 4.08
N ARG A 94 -5.53 -4.27 3.15
CA ARG A 94 -5.38 -2.94 2.57
C ARG A 94 -5.56 -1.83 3.61
N MET A 95 -6.66 -1.87 4.38
CA MET A 95 -6.91 -0.93 5.47
C MET A 95 -5.74 -0.84 6.46
N LYS A 96 -5.12 -1.97 6.82
CA LYS A 96 -3.94 -2.00 7.69
C LYS A 96 -2.75 -1.25 7.09
N GLY A 97 -2.53 -1.39 5.78
CA GLY A 97 -1.48 -0.65 5.06
C GLY A 97 -1.76 0.86 5.03
N ASP A 98 -2.99 1.23 4.70
CA ASP A 98 -3.43 2.63 4.61
C ASP A 98 -3.35 3.32 5.97
N PHE A 99 -3.85 2.68 7.02
CA PHE A 99 -3.78 3.19 8.37
C PHE A 99 -2.33 3.41 8.84
N ARG A 100 -1.42 2.49 8.52
CA ARG A 100 0.00 2.65 8.84
C ARG A 100 0.61 3.86 8.15
N LEU A 101 0.27 4.08 6.87
CA LEU A 101 0.75 5.23 6.11
C LEU A 101 0.19 6.54 6.68
N ILE A 102 -1.10 6.55 7.05
CA ILE A 102 -1.75 7.69 7.72
C ILE A 102 -1.04 8.06 9.01
N VAL A 103 -0.86 7.09 9.92
CA VAL A 103 -0.18 7.32 11.21
C VAL A 103 1.25 7.79 11.01
N LYS A 104 1.98 7.21 10.05
CA LYS A 104 3.34 7.62 9.71
C LYS A 104 3.37 9.09 9.26
N SER A 105 2.53 9.49 8.31
CA SER A 105 2.48 10.87 7.82
C SER A 105 2.16 11.87 8.92
N LEU A 106 1.22 11.53 9.81
CA LEU A 106 0.86 12.39 10.94
C LEU A 106 2.02 12.54 11.94
N HIS A 107 2.72 11.45 12.25
CA HIS A 107 3.89 11.46 13.13
C HIS A 107 5.07 12.24 12.53
N GLU A 108 5.27 12.16 11.22
CA GLU A 108 6.31 12.92 10.50
C GLU A 108 5.96 14.41 10.34
N GLY A 109 4.85 14.88 10.90
CA GLY A 109 4.49 16.29 10.85
C GLY A 109 3.73 16.70 9.59
N GLY A 110 3.36 15.76 8.73
CA GLY A 110 2.68 15.99 7.46
C GLY A 110 1.18 15.71 7.49
N LEU A 111 0.51 16.01 6.38
CA LEU A 111 -0.80 15.46 6.05
C LEU A 111 -0.63 14.14 5.30
N PRO A 112 -1.46 13.12 5.56
CA PRO A 112 -1.45 11.91 4.76
C PRO A 112 -1.93 12.17 3.33
N PRO A 113 -1.54 11.34 2.35
CA PRO A 113 -2.04 11.47 0.98
C PRO A 113 -3.57 11.31 0.93
N GLY A 114 -4.26 12.21 0.23
CA GLY A 114 -5.73 12.20 0.19
C GLY A 114 -6.34 10.91 -0.35
N GLU A 115 -5.75 10.34 -1.40
CA GLU A 115 -6.17 9.04 -1.96
C GLU A 115 -6.11 7.90 -0.92
N VAL A 116 -5.17 7.97 0.02
CA VAL A 116 -5.02 6.97 1.10
C VAL A 116 -6.10 7.17 2.16
N VAL A 117 -6.42 8.42 2.50
CA VAL A 117 -7.48 8.75 3.45
C VAL A 117 -8.85 8.36 2.90
N GLU A 118 -9.16 8.75 1.67
CA GLU A 118 -10.44 8.44 1.01
C GLU A 118 -10.65 6.93 0.93
N ARG A 119 -9.62 6.18 0.55
CA ARG A 119 -9.67 4.72 0.48
C ARG A 119 -9.87 4.08 1.85
N PHE A 120 -9.13 4.54 2.87
CA PHE A 120 -9.29 4.05 4.23
C PHE A 120 -10.71 4.28 4.76
N VAL A 121 -11.27 5.47 4.55
CA VAL A 121 -12.64 5.82 4.97
C VAL A 121 -13.68 4.96 4.24
N ALA A 122 -13.52 4.77 2.92
CA ALA A 122 -14.42 3.92 2.14
C ALA A 122 -14.39 2.47 2.62
N ASP A 123 -13.20 1.92 2.88
CA ASP A 123 -13.04 0.56 3.38
C ASP A 123 -13.54 0.41 4.82
N ALA A 124 -13.36 1.42 5.66
CA ALA A 124 -13.86 1.45 7.03
C ALA A 124 -15.40 1.43 7.09
N ARG A 125 -16.05 2.24 6.23
CA ARG A 125 -17.51 2.22 6.05
C ARG A 125 -18.02 0.89 5.52
N LEU A 126 -17.26 0.25 4.63
CA LEU A 126 -17.61 -1.08 4.11
C LEU A 126 -17.43 -2.16 5.19
N MET A 127 -16.40 -2.06 6.04
CA MET A 127 -16.06 -3.03 7.09
C MET A 127 -17.21 -3.23 8.08
N VAL A 128 -17.87 -2.14 8.50
CA VAL A 128 -19.00 -2.19 9.45
C VAL A 128 -20.28 -2.77 8.86
N THR A 129 -20.30 -3.12 7.58
CA THR A 129 -21.44 -3.83 6.95
C THR A 129 -21.31 -5.36 6.99
N PHE A 130 -20.17 -5.90 7.43
CA PHE A 130 -19.96 -7.34 7.52
C PHE A 130 -20.50 -7.91 8.84
N PRO A 131 -21.38 -8.93 8.83
CA PRO A 131 -21.91 -9.52 10.05
C PRO A 131 -20.87 -10.39 10.78
N GLY A 132 -20.99 -10.48 12.10
CA GLY A 132 -20.18 -11.36 12.95
C GLY A 132 -18.70 -10.98 13.06
N LYS A 133 -18.37 -9.68 13.01
CA LYS A 133 -17.01 -9.15 13.19
C LYS A 133 -16.91 -8.09 14.31
N GLY A 134 -17.78 -8.20 15.32
CA GLY A 134 -17.82 -7.30 16.47
C GLY A 134 -18.76 -6.11 16.27
N GLU A 135 -20.03 -6.39 15.93
CA GLU A 135 -21.04 -5.35 15.68
C GLU A 135 -21.19 -4.38 16.86
N GLU A 136 -20.95 -4.85 18.09
CA GLU A 136 -20.95 -4.04 19.30
C GLU A 136 -19.94 -2.87 19.29
N PHE A 137 -18.92 -2.93 18.42
CA PHE A 137 -17.91 -1.89 18.25
C PHE A 137 -18.13 -1.01 17.01
N TYR A 138 -19.13 -1.31 16.17
CA TYR A 138 -19.29 -0.64 14.87
C TYR A 138 -19.73 0.81 14.99
N ASP A 139 -20.59 1.13 15.96
CA ASP A 139 -21.08 2.49 16.14
C ASP A 139 -19.94 3.43 16.56
N ASP A 140 -19.22 3.05 17.62
CA ASP A 140 -18.03 3.76 18.12
C ASP A 140 -16.96 3.91 17.02
N PHE A 141 -16.71 2.84 16.25
CA PHE A 141 -15.73 2.86 15.16
C PHE A 141 -16.17 3.76 14.01
N SER A 142 -17.43 3.69 13.61
CA SER A 142 -17.98 4.53 12.53
C SER A 142 -17.90 6.01 12.90
N HIS A 143 -18.22 6.35 14.15
CA HIS A 143 -18.10 7.73 14.63
C HIS A 143 -16.67 8.26 14.51
N ALA A 144 -15.68 7.50 15.00
CA ALA A 144 -14.27 7.89 14.92
C ALA A 144 -13.77 8.02 13.46
N VAL A 145 -14.29 7.20 12.54
CA VAL A 145 -13.98 7.30 11.10
C VAL A 145 -14.55 8.57 10.49
N GLU A 146 -15.78 8.96 10.84
CA GLU A 146 -16.41 10.18 10.34
C GLU A 146 -15.74 11.44 10.91
N GLU A 147 -15.36 11.45 12.20
CA GLU A 147 -14.59 12.54 12.80
C GLU A 147 -13.20 12.67 12.16
N PHE A 148 -12.53 11.56 11.89
CA PHE A 148 -11.27 11.55 11.14
C PHE A 148 -11.44 12.12 9.72
N ALA A 149 -12.51 11.75 9.01
CA ALA A 149 -12.79 12.25 7.67
C ALA A 149 -13.09 13.76 7.67
N ALA A 150 -13.84 14.25 8.67
CA ALA A 150 -14.10 15.68 8.84
C ALA A 150 -12.82 16.46 9.16
N ALA A 151 -11.97 15.95 10.05
CA ALA A 151 -10.67 16.54 10.37
C ALA A 151 -9.76 16.62 9.14
N PHE A 152 -9.75 15.59 8.30
CA PHE A 152 -9.01 15.60 7.03
C PHE A 152 -9.54 16.67 6.07
N ALA A 153 -10.86 16.77 5.89
CA ALA A 153 -11.48 17.78 5.04
C ALA A 153 -11.18 19.22 5.53
N ALA A 154 -11.05 19.41 6.84
CA ALA A 154 -10.67 20.69 7.45
C ALA A 154 -9.16 20.95 7.44
N GLY A 155 -8.33 19.97 7.07
CA GLY A 155 -6.86 20.06 7.18
C GLY A 155 -6.35 20.12 8.63
N ASP A 156 -7.18 19.75 9.61
CA ASP A 156 -6.84 19.80 11.03
C ASP A 156 -6.01 18.58 11.45
N ARG A 157 -4.70 18.71 11.32
CA ARG A 157 -3.73 17.65 11.65
C ARG A 157 -3.79 17.19 13.11
N LEU A 158 -4.10 18.09 14.05
CA LEU A 158 -4.16 17.73 15.46
C LEU A 158 -5.39 16.86 15.73
N ALA A 159 -6.54 17.26 15.19
CA ALA A 159 -7.75 16.45 15.24
C ALA A 159 -7.55 15.10 14.53
N MET A 160 -6.89 15.07 13.38
CA MET A 160 -6.57 13.81 12.69
C MET A 160 -5.69 12.87 13.54
N GLY A 161 -4.70 13.42 14.25
CA GLY A 161 -3.83 12.65 15.14
C GLY A 161 -4.60 12.01 16.30
N ALA A 162 -5.46 12.80 16.97
CA ALA A 162 -6.30 12.30 18.05
C ALA A 162 -7.26 11.19 17.58
N MET A 163 -7.87 11.36 16.41
CA MET A 163 -8.78 10.34 15.86
C MET A 163 -8.05 9.09 15.38
N ALA A 164 -6.84 9.22 14.83
CA ALA A 164 -6.01 8.07 14.49
C ALA A 164 -5.64 7.24 15.73
N GLU A 165 -5.37 7.90 16.87
CA GLU A 165 -5.12 7.21 18.14
C GLU A 165 -6.38 6.53 18.69
N ALA A 166 -7.55 7.20 18.62
CA ALA A 166 -8.84 6.62 18.98
C ALA A 166 -9.15 5.35 18.17
N LEU A 167 -8.93 5.40 16.84
CA LEU A 167 -9.08 4.25 15.94
C LEU A 167 -8.10 3.12 16.29
N ALA A 168 -6.85 3.44 16.65
CA ALA A 168 -5.87 2.44 17.07
C ALA A 168 -6.30 1.71 18.35
N HIS A 169 -6.87 2.45 19.30
CA HIS A 169 -7.38 1.91 20.57
C HIS A 169 -8.63 1.05 20.36
N GLN A 170 -9.60 1.49 19.55
CA GLN A 170 -10.78 0.68 19.19
C GLN A 170 -10.40 -0.60 18.47
N LYS A 171 -9.43 -0.55 17.55
CA LYS A 171 -8.88 -1.74 16.90
C LYS A 171 -8.32 -2.73 17.93
N ALA A 172 -7.54 -2.25 18.90
CA ALA A 172 -6.96 -3.11 19.94
C ALA A 172 -8.04 -3.79 20.79
N ARG A 173 -9.11 -3.07 21.16
CA ARG A 173 -10.26 -3.63 21.90
C ARG A 173 -10.99 -4.73 21.12
N CYS A 174 -11.31 -4.49 19.84
CA CYS A 174 -12.00 -5.49 19.01
C CYS A 174 -11.12 -6.73 18.78
N HIS A 175 -9.84 -6.55 18.46
CA HIS A 175 -8.92 -7.67 18.24
C HIS A 175 -8.66 -8.48 19.52
N ALA A 176 -8.66 -7.88 20.70
CA ALA A 176 -8.50 -8.63 21.95
C ALA A 176 -9.63 -9.64 22.22
N ILE A 177 -10.78 -9.49 21.55
CA ILE A 177 -11.99 -10.31 21.73
C ILE A 177 -12.21 -11.25 20.52
N TYR A 178 -11.80 -10.83 19.31
CA TYR A 178 -12.17 -11.49 18.05
C TYR A 178 -10.98 -11.89 17.12
N ASP A 179 -9.72 -11.67 17.50
CA ASP A 179 -8.54 -12.30 16.83
C ASP A 179 -8.24 -13.69 17.43
#